data_AF-A0A2V9QIP2-F1
#
_entry.id   AF-A0A2V9QIP2-F1
#
_cell.length_a   1.000
_cell.length_b   1.000
_cell.length_c   1.000
_cell.angle_alpha   90.00
_cell.angle_beta   90.00
_cell.angle_gamma   90.00
#
_symmetry.space_group_name_H-M   'P 1'
#
loop_
_entity.id
_entity.type
_entity.pdbx_description
1 polymer ?
#
loop_
_entity_poly.entity_id
_entity_poly.type
_entity_poly.pdbx_seq_one_letter_code
_entity_poly.pdbx_strand_id
1 'polypeptide(L)'
;MKAPETLQQAILYFSDPERAFEYAKMLRWPDGKVSCPRCGSEKNSFIKTRRLWFCYGCQKQFTLKVGTIFEDSALGLDKWMTAFWMLANCRNGVSSYEIARALGITQKSAWFMLQRIRQVLQDEQTGGKLGGPSGPVEIDETYIGGKARNWHKSKRRRMSDAVGMQGGHGKTVVIAALERGGQVKARVIGDRKYPAVHGAVRDFVEPGSAIMTDEFTGYSGLESEYQRQFVNHLEKYVDGQVHV
;
A
#
# COMPACT_ATOMS: atom_id res chain seq x y z
N MET A 1 4.12 21.98 -15.42
CA MET A 1 3.74 21.05 -16.51
C MET A 1 2.40 20.42 -16.15
N LYS A 2 1.46 20.29 -17.08
CA LYS A 2 0.19 19.63 -16.80
C LYS A 2 0.41 18.11 -16.80
N ALA A 3 0.09 17.43 -15.70
CA ALA A 3 0.21 15.98 -15.60
C ALA A 3 -0.79 15.29 -16.57
N PRO A 4 -0.48 14.09 -17.09
CA PRO A 4 -1.40 13.35 -17.95
C PRO A 4 -2.65 12.91 -17.17
N GLU A 5 -3.82 13.11 -17.76
CA GLU A 5 -5.13 12.79 -17.15
C GLU A 5 -5.66 11.42 -17.58
N THR A 6 -5.21 10.90 -18.72
CA THR A 6 -5.61 9.59 -19.25
C THR A 6 -4.42 8.68 -19.49
N LEU A 7 -4.67 7.36 -19.56
CA LEU A 7 -3.61 6.37 -19.81
C LEU A 7 -2.89 6.63 -21.14
N GLN A 8 -3.65 6.96 -22.19
CA GLN A 8 -3.08 7.26 -23.50
C GLN A 8 -2.16 8.50 -23.44
N GLN A 9 -2.59 9.55 -22.73
CA GLN A 9 -1.75 10.72 -22.51
C GLN A 9 -0.50 10.37 -21.70
N ALA A 10 -0.61 9.52 -20.67
CA ALA A 10 0.53 9.09 -19.88
C ALA A 10 1.56 8.34 -20.72
N ILE A 11 1.12 7.40 -21.56
CA ILE A 11 2.01 6.64 -22.46
C ILE A 11 2.73 7.60 -23.43
N LEU A 12 2.01 8.54 -24.04
CA LEU A 12 2.60 9.52 -24.96
C LEU A 12 3.48 10.56 -24.25
N TYR A 13 3.17 10.90 -23.00
CA TYR A 13 3.93 11.88 -22.24
C TYR A 13 5.26 11.29 -21.77
N PHE A 14 5.27 10.05 -21.29
CA PHE A 14 6.46 9.37 -20.77
C PHE A 14 7.30 8.67 -21.85
N SER A 15 6.83 8.60 -23.09
CA SER A 15 7.63 8.12 -24.22
C SER A 15 8.82 9.05 -24.53
N ASP A 16 8.68 10.35 -24.19
CA ASP A 16 9.79 11.31 -24.21
C ASP A 16 10.68 11.11 -22.96
N PRO A 17 11.94 10.69 -23.15
CA PRO A 17 12.84 10.42 -22.03
C PRO A 17 13.17 11.66 -21.18
N GLU A 18 13.06 12.86 -21.73
CA GLU A 18 13.28 14.11 -20.98
C GLU A 18 12.08 14.43 -20.08
N ARG A 19 10.86 14.28 -20.59
CA ARG A 19 9.63 14.42 -19.77
C ARG A 19 9.56 13.39 -18.66
N ALA A 20 9.91 12.14 -18.93
CA ALA A 20 9.96 11.09 -17.91
C ALA A 20 11.02 11.39 -16.83
N PHE A 21 12.16 11.93 -17.22
CA PHE A 21 13.22 12.33 -16.28
C PHE A 21 12.80 13.52 -15.41
N GLU A 22 12.26 14.59 -16.01
CA GLU A 22 11.81 15.77 -15.25
C GLU A 22 10.64 15.43 -14.34
N TYR A 23 9.71 14.57 -14.76
CA TYR A 23 8.63 14.10 -13.90
C TYR A 23 9.15 13.32 -12.70
N ALA A 24 10.08 12.36 -12.92
CA ALA A 24 10.70 11.61 -11.83
C ALA A 24 11.52 12.52 -10.89
N LYS A 25 12.12 13.58 -11.42
CA LYS A 25 12.91 14.55 -10.65
C LYS A 25 12.00 15.41 -9.78
N MET A 26 10.88 15.87 -10.32
CA MET A 26 9.84 16.60 -9.58
C MET A 26 9.27 15.77 -8.43
N LEU A 27 9.01 14.47 -8.65
CA LEU A 27 8.55 13.58 -7.58
C LEU A 27 9.58 13.41 -6.46
N ARG A 28 10.86 13.33 -6.82
CA ARG A 28 11.94 13.09 -5.85
C ARG A 28 12.32 14.35 -5.05
N TRP A 29 12.34 15.51 -5.72
CA TRP A 29 12.72 16.80 -5.12
C TRP A 29 11.65 17.85 -5.48
N PRO A 30 10.51 17.87 -4.77
CA PRO A 30 9.41 18.79 -5.06
C PRO A 30 9.77 20.27 -4.92
N ASP A 31 10.72 20.59 -4.02
CA ASP A 31 11.27 21.92 -3.80
C ASP A 31 12.31 22.33 -4.86
N GLY A 32 12.64 21.42 -5.78
CA GLY A 32 13.62 21.62 -6.84
C GLY A 32 15.07 21.55 -6.37
N LYS A 33 15.35 21.34 -5.08
CA LYS A 33 16.70 21.27 -4.53
C LYS A 33 17.24 19.85 -4.62
N VAL A 34 18.17 19.64 -5.55
CA VAL A 34 18.80 18.34 -5.70
C VAL A 34 19.79 18.12 -4.55
N SER A 35 19.50 17.14 -3.70
CA SER A 35 20.40 16.69 -2.64
C SER A 35 21.08 15.37 -3.00
N CYS A 36 22.36 15.22 -2.64
CA CYS A 36 23.08 13.98 -2.88
C CYS A 36 22.57 12.86 -1.95
N PRO A 37 22.10 11.71 -2.46
CA PRO A 37 21.56 10.63 -1.62
C PRO A 37 22.57 9.96 -0.69
N ARG A 38 23.87 10.17 -0.91
CA ARG A 38 24.93 9.52 -0.12
C ARG A 38 25.46 10.39 1.02
N CYS A 39 25.40 11.71 0.88
CA CYS A 39 26.01 12.65 1.84
C CYS A 39 25.14 13.85 2.19
N GLY A 40 23.94 13.98 1.61
CA GLY A 40 23.01 15.07 1.86
C GLY A 40 23.39 16.42 1.24
N SER A 41 24.60 16.59 0.69
CA SER A 41 25.04 17.87 0.14
C SER A 41 24.21 18.32 -1.07
N GLU A 42 23.78 19.59 -1.05
CA GLU A 42 23.10 20.28 -2.16
C GLU A 42 24.08 20.85 -3.20
N LYS A 43 25.39 20.89 -2.88
CA LYS A 43 26.42 21.36 -3.82
C LYS A 43 26.69 20.26 -4.85
N ASN A 44 26.07 20.38 -6.02
CA ASN A 44 26.29 19.48 -7.14
C ASN A 44 26.25 20.21 -8.49
N SER A 45 26.77 19.56 -9.53
CA SER A 45 26.65 19.99 -10.92
C SER A 45 25.98 18.92 -11.77
N PHE A 46 25.09 19.35 -12.66
CA PHE A 46 24.33 18.43 -13.51
C PHE A 46 25.01 18.23 -14.87
N ILE A 47 25.26 16.98 -15.23
CA ILE A 47 25.86 16.57 -16.50
C ILE A 47 24.72 16.10 -17.42
N LYS A 48 24.22 17.01 -18.26
CA LYS A 48 23.04 16.80 -19.13
C LYS A 48 23.18 15.58 -20.05
N THR A 49 24.34 15.39 -20.66
CA THR A 49 24.59 14.32 -21.65
C THR A 49 24.37 12.92 -21.10
N ARG A 50 24.61 12.71 -19.80
CA ARG A 50 24.47 11.41 -19.12
C ARG A 50 23.37 11.39 -18.06
N ARG A 51 22.66 12.51 -17.85
CA ARG A 51 21.60 12.68 -16.85
C ARG A 51 22.03 12.26 -15.43
N LEU A 52 23.21 12.71 -15.03
CA LEU A 52 23.79 12.44 -13.72
C LEU A 52 24.32 13.71 -13.08
N TRP A 53 24.48 13.67 -11.76
CA TRP A 53 25.04 14.77 -10.98
C TRP A 53 26.40 14.39 -10.44
N PHE A 54 27.33 15.35 -10.44
CA PHE A 54 28.57 15.27 -9.69
C PHE A 54 28.39 16.02 -8.37
N CYS A 55 28.51 15.32 -7.25
CA CYS A 55 28.42 15.94 -5.92
C CYS A 55 29.78 16.51 -5.51
N TYR A 56 29.85 17.77 -5.13
CA TYR A 56 31.08 18.38 -4.62
C TYR A 56 31.40 17.99 -3.17
N GLY A 57 30.39 17.59 -2.38
CA GLY A 57 30.58 17.16 -0.99
C GLY A 57 31.29 15.81 -0.87
N CYS A 58 30.84 14.79 -1.60
CA CYS A 58 31.44 13.45 -1.57
C CYS A 58 32.30 13.11 -2.80
N GLN A 59 32.41 14.03 -3.77
CA GLN A 59 33.16 13.87 -5.03
C GLN A 59 32.74 12.65 -5.87
N LYS A 60 31.52 12.14 -5.68
CA LYS A 60 30.98 10.97 -6.39
C LYS A 60 29.81 11.37 -7.30
N GLN A 61 29.66 10.63 -8.40
CA GLN A 61 28.55 10.79 -9.34
C GLN A 61 27.31 10.01 -8.91
N PHE A 62 26.12 10.60 -8.98
CA PHE A 62 24.86 9.91 -8.72
C PHE A 62 23.85 10.17 -9.82
N THR A 63 22.93 9.23 -10.01
CA THR A 63 21.80 9.37 -10.92
C THR A 63 20.53 9.60 -10.10
N LEU A 64 19.45 9.96 -10.80
CA LEU A 64 18.13 10.10 -10.21
C LEU A 64 17.62 8.80 -9.59
N LYS A 65 18.16 7.64 -10.00
CA LYS A 65 17.75 6.33 -9.51
C LYS A 65 18.36 5.98 -8.15
N VAL A 66 19.50 6.55 -7.77
CA VAL A 66 20.24 6.16 -6.55
C VAL A 66 19.42 6.43 -5.29
N GLY A 67 19.24 5.44 -4.42
CA GLY A 67 18.43 5.55 -3.20
C GLY A 67 16.93 5.66 -3.47
N THR A 68 16.44 5.10 -4.58
CA THR A 68 15.01 5.12 -4.94
C THR A 68 14.53 3.75 -5.38
N ILE A 69 13.22 3.59 -5.55
CA ILE A 69 12.63 2.38 -6.14
C ILE A 69 13.12 2.06 -7.55
N PHE A 70 13.74 3.01 -8.24
CA PHE A 70 14.29 2.83 -9.58
C PHE A 70 15.74 2.32 -9.56
N GLU A 71 16.38 2.26 -8.39
CA GLU A 71 17.76 1.84 -8.25
C GLU A 71 17.96 0.41 -8.75
N ASP A 72 19.09 0.18 -9.42
CA ASP A 72 19.45 -1.12 -10.00
C ASP A 72 18.41 -1.70 -10.98
N SER A 73 17.51 -0.87 -11.51
CA SER A 73 16.56 -1.27 -12.54
C SER A 73 17.12 -0.98 -13.93
N ALA A 74 17.23 -2.02 -14.75
CA ALA A 74 17.53 -1.91 -16.18
C ALA A 74 16.39 -1.25 -16.98
N LEU A 75 15.18 -1.15 -16.41
CA LEU A 75 14.05 -0.51 -17.08
C LEU A 75 14.20 1.01 -17.09
N GLY A 76 13.81 1.63 -18.20
CA GLY A 76 13.81 3.08 -18.36
C GLY A 76 12.71 3.75 -17.53
N LEU A 77 12.88 5.06 -17.33
CA LEU A 77 11.90 5.86 -16.59
C LEU A 77 10.56 5.96 -17.32
N ASP A 78 10.54 5.82 -18.65
CA ASP A 78 9.33 5.69 -19.48
C ASP A 78 8.36 4.64 -18.89
N LYS A 79 8.88 3.45 -18.61
CA LYS A 79 8.08 2.33 -18.08
C LYS A 79 7.73 2.53 -16.62
N TRP A 80 8.68 3.01 -15.82
CA TRP A 80 8.46 3.25 -14.40
C TRP A 80 7.40 4.33 -14.16
N MET A 81 7.44 5.44 -14.90
CA MET A 81 6.48 6.53 -14.75
C MET A 81 5.09 6.10 -15.23
N THR A 82 5.01 5.35 -16.33
CA THR A 82 3.73 4.81 -16.82
C THR A 82 3.13 3.82 -15.82
N ALA A 83 3.95 2.91 -15.26
CA ALA A 83 3.50 1.97 -14.22
C ALA A 83 3.02 2.68 -12.95
N PHE A 84 3.75 3.70 -12.51
CA PHE A 84 3.38 4.52 -11.36
C PHE A 84 2.04 5.22 -11.60
N TRP A 85 1.88 5.86 -12.77
CA TRP A 85 0.63 6.51 -13.15
C TRP A 85 -0.54 5.53 -13.18
N MET A 86 -0.37 4.34 -13.78
CA MET A 86 -1.39 3.30 -13.80
C MET A 86 -1.81 2.90 -12.39
N LEU A 87 -0.85 2.65 -11.50
CA LEU A 87 -1.18 2.22 -10.14
C LEU A 87 -1.85 3.34 -9.33
N ALA A 88 -1.40 4.58 -9.46
CA ALA A 88 -1.95 5.72 -8.73
C ALA A 88 -3.38 6.09 -9.18
N ASN A 89 -3.73 5.86 -10.46
CA ASN A 89 -5.03 6.24 -11.01
C ASN A 89 -6.05 5.08 -11.07
N CYS A 90 -5.60 3.81 -10.97
CA CYS A 90 -6.50 2.66 -10.97
C CYS A 90 -6.96 2.30 -9.55
N ARG A 91 -8.15 2.78 -9.17
CA ARG A 91 -8.77 2.51 -7.85
C ARG A 91 -8.92 1.02 -7.50
N ASN A 92 -9.12 0.17 -8.50
CA ASN A 92 -9.30 -1.28 -8.30
C ASN A 92 -7.95 -2.05 -8.24
N GLY A 93 -6.83 -1.33 -8.30
CA GLY A 93 -5.50 -1.91 -8.45
C GLY A 93 -5.23 -2.39 -9.89
N VAL A 94 -3.97 -2.74 -10.15
CA VAL A 94 -3.51 -3.28 -11.44
C VAL A 94 -2.69 -4.54 -11.18
N SER A 95 -2.97 -5.60 -11.95
CA SER A 95 -2.23 -6.85 -11.87
C SER A 95 -0.86 -6.74 -12.56
N SER A 96 0.10 -7.56 -12.13
CA SER A 96 1.41 -7.63 -12.79
C SER A 96 1.32 -8.06 -14.25
N TYR A 97 0.29 -8.84 -14.62
CA TYR A 97 0.08 -9.27 -16.00
C TYR A 97 -0.42 -8.12 -16.88
N GLU A 98 -1.27 -7.25 -16.35
CA GLU A 98 -1.73 -6.06 -17.08
C GLU A 98 -0.59 -5.07 -17.29
N ILE A 99 0.20 -4.78 -16.25
CA ILE A 99 1.41 -3.94 -16.38
C ILE A 99 2.39 -4.53 -17.39
N ALA A 100 2.61 -5.84 -17.36
CA ALA A 100 3.50 -6.52 -18.30
C ALA A 100 3.05 -6.34 -19.75
N ARG A 101 1.75 -6.54 -20.04
CA ARG A 101 1.19 -6.33 -21.38
C ARG A 101 1.20 -4.87 -21.80
N ALA A 102 0.84 -3.96 -20.90
CA ALA A 102 0.76 -2.53 -21.19
C ALA A 102 2.14 -1.92 -21.51
N LEU A 103 3.19 -2.37 -20.82
CA LEU A 103 4.54 -1.82 -20.97
C LEU A 103 5.46 -2.65 -21.88
N GLY A 104 4.99 -3.80 -22.37
CA GLY A 104 5.79 -4.73 -23.18
C GLY A 104 6.98 -5.32 -22.42
N ILE A 105 6.81 -5.64 -21.14
CA ILE A 105 7.86 -6.24 -20.28
C ILE A 105 7.46 -7.63 -19.78
N THR A 106 8.42 -8.37 -19.23
CA THR A 106 8.13 -9.66 -18.61
C THR A 106 7.27 -9.48 -17.35
N GLN A 107 6.37 -10.45 -17.09
CA GLN A 107 5.54 -10.42 -15.89
C GLN A 107 6.38 -10.38 -14.61
N LYS A 108 7.53 -11.06 -14.57
CA LYS A 108 8.46 -11.01 -13.43
C LYS A 108 8.95 -9.58 -13.15
N SER A 109 9.29 -8.83 -14.19
CA SER A 109 9.73 -7.44 -14.06
C SER A 109 8.59 -6.53 -13.61
N ALA A 110 7.40 -6.70 -14.17
CA ALA A 110 6.20 -5.98 -13.76
C ALA A 110 5.81 -6.26 -12.30
N TRP A 111 5.93 -7.52 -11.86
CA TRP A 111 5.67 -7.91 -10.48
C TRP A 111 6.63 -7.23 -9.50
N PHE A 112 7.94 -7.28 -9.78
CA PHE A 112 8.95 -6.61 -8.97
C PHE A 112 8.77 -5.09 -8.92
N MET A 113 8.45 -4.49 -10.07
CA MET A 113 8.11 -3.06 -10.19
C MET A 113 6.93 -2.68 -9.30
N LEU A 114 5.83 -3.45 -9.35
CA LEU A 114 4.65 -3.21 -8.52
C LEU A 114 4.95 -3.33 -7.02
N GLN A 115 5.79 -4.27 -6.60
CA GLN A 115 6.18 -4.40 -5.20
C GLN A 115 6.85 -3.13 -4.69
N ARG A 116 7.84 -2.61 -5.44
CA ARG A 116 8.56 -1.39 -5.04
C ARG A 116 7.66 -0.16 -5.02
N ILE A 117 6.79 0.00 -6.02
CA ILE A 117 5.85 1.15 -6.04
C ILE A 117 4.90 1.08 -4.84
N ARG A 118 4.30 -0.10 -4.57
CA ARG A 118 3.38 -0.26 -3.44
C ARG A 118 4.05 0.00 -2.11
N GLN A 119 5.32 -0.39 -1.95
CA GLN A 119 6.07 -0.11 -0.72
C GLN A 119 6.16 1.40 -0.45
N VAL A 120 6.47 2.22 -1.46
CA VAL A 120 6.53 3.69 -1.29
C VAL A 120 5.14 4.29 -1.02
N LEU A 121 4.10 3.78 -1.70
CA LEU A 121 2.73 4.27 -1.47
C LEU A 121 2.18 3.91 -0.08
N GLN A 122 2.74 2.90 0.60
CA GLN A 122 2.36 2.57 1.97
C GLN A 122 2.81 3.65 2.97
N ASP A 123 3.98 4.26 2.75
CA ASP A 123 4.63 5.14 3.72
C ASP A 123 3.97 6.53 3.82
N GLU A 124 3.42 7.07 2.73
CA GLU A 124 2.82 8.43 2.71
C GLU A 124 1.43 8.51 3.39
N GLN A 125 0.76 7.38 3.65
CA GLN A 125 -0.61 7.36 4.22
C GLN A 125 -0.71 6.73 5.63
N THR A 126 0.36 6.16 6.18
CA THR A 126 0.25 5.31 7.38
C THR A 126 0.69 5.94 8.71
N GLY A 127 1.24 7.16 8.71
CA GLY A 127 1.88 7.75 9.89
C GLY A 127 0.95 8.16 11.06
N GLY A 128 -0.36 8.37 10.84
CA GLY A 128 -1.30 8.85 11.87
C GLY A 128 -2.38 7.83 12.22
N LYS A 129 -2.87 7.81 13.46
CA LYS A 129 -4.04 6.99 13.82
C LYS A 129 -5.32 7.57 13.21
N LEU A 130 -6.28 6.71 12.88
CA LEU A 130 -7.62 7.06 12.41
C LEU A 130 -8.48 7.51 13.59
N GLY A 131 -9.55 8.27 13.31
CA GLY A 131 -10.54 8.66 14.30
C GLY A 131 -10.22 9.98 15.00
N GLY A 132 -10.68 10.12 16.25
CA GLY A 132 -10.65 11.38 16.98
C GLY A 132 -11.60 12.43 16.37
N PRO A 133 -11.15 13.68 16.10
CA PRO A 133 -11.98 14.71 15.47
C PRO A 133 -12.41 14.37 14.04
N SER A 134 -11.70 13.44 13.39
CA SER A 134 -11.88 13.09 11.98
C SER A 134 -13.14 12.26 11.72
N GLY A 135 -13.71 11.62 12.76
CA GLY A 135 -14.98 10.90 12.67
C GLY A 135 -14.90 9.44 13.13
N PRO A 136 -16.01 8.69 12.99
CA PRO A 136 -16.08 7.29 13.41
C PRO A 136 -15.28 6.36 12.51
N VAL A 137 -14.80 5.26 13.09
CA VAL A 137 -13.97 4.24 12.43
C VAL A 137 -14.67 2.89 12.42
N GLU A 138 -14.83 2.32 11.23
CA GLU A 138 -15.35 0.98 10.98
C GLU A 138 -14.22 -0.05 11.01
N ILE A 139 -14.35 -1.13 11.76
CA ILE A 139 -13.31 -2.14 11.92
C ILE A 139 -13.89 -3.53 11.66
N ASP A 140 -13.26 -4.25 10.73
CA ASP A 140 -13.66 -5.59 10.33
C ASP A 140 -12.42 -6.47 10.08
N GLU A 141 -12.63 -7.78 10.08
CA GLU A 141 -11.62 -8.77 9.76
C GLU A 141 -12.09 -9.75 8.70
N THR A 142 -11.15 -10.10 7.83
CA THR A 142 -11.40 -11.02 6.73
C THR A 142 -10.33 -12.09 6.62
N TYR A 143 -10.70 -13.21 5.99
CA TYR A 143 -9.79 -14.33 5.74
C TYR A 143 -9.35 -14.35 4.28
N ILE A 144 -8.09 -14.01 4.02
CA ILE A 144 -7.47 -14.06 2.71
C ILE A 144 -6.86 -15.44 2.49
N GLY A 145 -7.38 -16.18 1.51
CA GLY A 145 -6.81 -17.45 1.10
C GLY A 145 -7.73 -18.32 0.25
N GLY A 146 -7.14 -19.25 -0.48
CA GLY A 146 -7.87 -20.19 -1.33
C GLY A 146 -8.82 -21.10 -0.54
N LYS A 147 -9.96 -21.45 -1.15
CA LYS A 147 -10.94 -22.39 -0.57
C LYS A 147 -10.28 -23.72 -0.20
N ALA A 148 -10.62 -24.30 0.96
CA ALA A 148 -10.07 -25.57 1.41
C ALA A 148 -10.25 -26.71 0.38
N ARG A 149 -11.35 -26.68 -0.38
CA ARG A 149 -11.63 -27.63 -1.48
C ARG A 149 -10.61 -27.57 -2.64
N ASN A 150 -9.89 -26.46 -2.79
CA ASN A 150 -8.86 -26.29 -3.82
C ASN A 150 -7.45 -26.64 -3.31
N TRP A 151 -7.28 -27.02 -2.05
CA TRP A 151 -5.97 -27.39 -1.53
C TRP A 151 -5.50 -28.75 -2.07
N HIS A 152 -4.19 -28.89 -2.29
CA HIS A 152 -3.56 -30.18 -2.56
C HIS A 152 -3.84 -31.16 -1.41
N LYS A 153 -3.97 -32.46 -1.74
CA LYS A 153 -4.30 -33.53 -0.77
C LYS A 153 -3.38 -33.53 0.46
N SER A 154 -2.07 -33.32 0.27
CA SER A 154 -1.08 -33.27 1.35
C SER A 154 -1.32 -32.12 2.32
N LYS A 155 -1.53 -30.90 1.80
CA LYS A 155 -1.87 -29.73 2.62
C LYS A 155 -3.20 -29.93 3.34
N ARG A 156 -4.22 -30.46 2.64
CA ARG A 156 -5.53 -30.73 3.25
C ARG A 156 -5.44 -31.69 4.42
N ARG A 157 -4.73 -32.82 4.28
CA ARG A 157 -4.52 -33.79 5.35
C ARG A 157 -3.81 -33.13 6.54
N ARG A 158 -2.66 -32.50 6.30
CA ARG A 158 -1.89 -31.80 7.34
C ARG A 158 -2.72 -30.77 8.12
N MET A 159 -3.53 -29.97 7.43
CA MET A 159 -4.36 -28.95 8.09
C MET A 159 -5.55 -29.57 8.83
N SER A 160 -6.14 -30.64 8.28
CA SER A 160 -7.20 -31.40 8.96
C SER A 160 -6.70 -31.93 10.30
N ASP A 161 -5.50 -32.51 10.32
CA ASP A 161 -4.91 -33.13 11.50
C ASP A 161 -4.47 -32.08 12.54
N ALA A 162 -4.00 -30.91 12.09
CA ALA A 162 -3.46 -29.88 12.98
C ALA A 162 -4.53 -28.94 13.56
N VAL A 163 -5.51 -28.52 12.75
CA VAL A 163 -6.43 -27.42 13.09
C VAL A 163 -7.86 -27.64 12.60
N GLY A 164 -8.16 -28.79 11.99
CA GLY A 164 -9.49 -29.09 11.44
C GLY A 164 -9.81 -28.36 10.13
N MET A 165 -11.09 -28.44 9.73
CA MET A 165 -11.60 -27.96 8.42
C MET A 165 -12.59 -26.78 8.53
N GLN A 166 -12.66 -26.10 9.68
CA GLN A 166 -13.57 -24.96 9.84
C GLN A 166 -13.17 -23.76 8.95
N GLY A 167 -14.17 -22.92 8.64
CA GLY A 167 -14.03 -21.76 7.78
C GLY A 167 -13.09 -20.72 8.37
N GLY A 168 -11.85 -20.69 7.90
CA GLY A 168 -10.83 -19.71 8.34
C GLY A 168 -9.45 -20.34 8.54
N HIS A 169 -9.39 -21.63 8.89
CA HIS A 169 -8.12 -22.32 9.07
C HIS A 169 -7.29 -22.32 7.78
N GLY A 170 -5.98 -22.12 7.92
CA GLY A 170 -5.05 -22.09 6.79
C GLY A 170 -5.17 -20.89 5.86
N LYS A 171 -5.97 -19.89 6.24
CA LYS A 171 -6.05 -18.59 5.58
C LYS A 171 -5.33 -17.55 6.43
N THR A 172 -4.89 -16.49 5.78
CA THR A 172 -4.30 -15.32 6.42
C THR A 172 -5.43 -14.43 6.95
N VAL A 173 -5.39 -14.08 8.23
CA VAL A 173 -6.33 -13.12 8.80
C VAL A 173 -5.81 -11.71 8.54
N VAL A 174 -6.67 -10.85 8.03
CA VAL A 174 -6.40 -9.42 7.85
C VAL A 174 -7.46 -8.65 8.61
N ILE A 175 -7.03 -7.74 9.49
CA ILE A 175 -7.91 -6.76 10.11
C ILE A 175 -7.74 -5.43 9.39
N ALA A 176 -8.85 -4.73 9.16
CA ALA A 176 -8.88 -3.42 8.54
C ALA A 176 -9.72 -2.46 9.37
N ALA A 177 -9.27 -1.21 9.46
CA ALA A 177 -9.98 -0.08 10.05
C ALA A 177 -10.16 0.99 8.97
N LEU A 178 -11.39 1.46 8.77
CA LEU A 178 -11.79 2.45 7.80
C LEU A 178 -12.40 3.66 8.51
N GLU A 179 -11.79 4.82 8.35
CA GLU A 179 -12.40 6.08 8.72
C GLU A 179 -13.47 6.46 7.69
N ARG A 180 -14.69 6.78 8.12
CA ARG A 180 -15.79 7.09 7.20
C ARG A 180 -15.46 8.30 6.32
N GLY A 181 -15.44 8.09 5.01
CA GLY A 181 -15.06 9.12 4.04
C GLY A 181 -13.56 9.48 4.05
N GLY A 182 -12.76 8.72 4.79
CA GLY A 182 -11.35 8.98 5.02
C GLY A 182 -10.46 7.80 4.61
N GLN A 183 -9.44 7.54 5.43
CA GLN A 183 -8.38 6.58 5.14
C GLN A 183 -8.71 5.17 5.64
N VAL A 184 -8.05 4.17 5.04
CA VAL A 184 -8.11 2.78 5.48
C VAL A 184 -6.73 2.32 5.96
N LYS A 185 -6.69 1.61 7.07
CA LYS A 185 -5.52 0.90 7.59
C LYS A 185 -5.81 -0.59 7.64
N ALA A 186 -4.89 -1.42 7.17
CA ALA A 186 -5.03 -2.87 7.23
C ALA A 186 -3.73 -3.56 7.59
N ARG A 187 -3.82 -4.68 8.32
CA ARG A 187 -2.65 -5.46 8.77
C ARG A 187 -3.00 -6.94 8.81
N VAL A 188 -2.03 -7.75 8.41
CA VAL A 188 -2.06 -9.19 8.63
C VAL A 188 -1.84 -9.48 10.11
N ILE A 189 -2.79 -10.17 10.76
CA ILE A 189 -2.67 -10.61 12.15
C ILE A 189 -2.48 -12.13 12.21
N GLY A 190 -1.76 -12.60 13.23
CA GLY A 190 -1.44 -14.02 13.39
C GLY A 190 -2.65 -14.89 13.73
N ASP A 191 -3.60 -14.32 14.47
CA ASP A 191 -4.88 -14.94 14.83
C ASP A 191 -5.92 -13.85 15.17
N ARG A 192 -7.17 -14.25 15.43
CA ARG A 192 -8.28 -13.38 15.86
C ARG A 192 -8.42 -13.31 17.40
N LYS A 193 -7.36 -13.59 18.17
CA LYS A 193 -7.44 -13.52 19.64
C LYS A 193 -7.29 -12.07 20.11
N TYR A 194 -7.80 -11.81 21.31
CA TYR A 194 -7.78 -10.49 21.95
C TYR A 194 -6.44 -9.72 21.81
N PRO A 195 -5.25 -10.31 22.10
CA PRO A 195 -4.01 -9.53 22.01
C PRO A 195 -3.70 -9.03 20.60
N ALA A 196 -3.97 -9.86 19.59
CA ALA A 196 -3.68 -9.53 18.19
C ALA A 196 -4.67 -8.49 17.65
N VAL A 197 -5.97 -8.66 17.95
CA VAL A 197 -7.03 -7.73 17.53
C VAL A 197 -6.86 -6.38 18.23
N HIS A 198 -6.73 -6.36 19.56
CA HIS A 198 -6.58 -5.12 20.32
C HIS A 198 -5.29 -4.38 19.96
N GLY A 199 -4.18 -5.10 19.76
CA GLY A 199 -2.93 -4.50 19.30
C GLY A 199 -3.08 -3.80 17.95
N ALA A 200 -3.78 -4.42 17.01
CA ALA A 200 -4.04 -3.79 15.71
C ALA A 200 -4.96 -2.57 15.83
N VAL A 201 -6.05 -2.64 16.61
CA VAL A 201 -6.96 -1.51 16.82
C VAL A 201 -6.23 -0.34 17.47
N ARG A 202 -5.41 -0.57 18.50
CA ARG A 202 -4.63 0.47 19.18
C ARG A 202 -3.61 1.15 18.27
N ASP A 203 -3.04 0.41 17.33
CA ASP A 203 -2.11 0.97 16.35
C ASP A 203 -2.83 1.73 15.23
N PHE A 204 -4.08 1.37 14.95
CA PHE A 204 -4.87 1.95 13.87
C PHE A 204 -5.66 3.17 14.30
N VAL A 205 -6.19 3.19 15.52
CA VAL A 205 -7.24 4.10 15.95
C VAL A 205 -6.87 4.84 17.22
N GLU A 206 -7.08 6.16 17.22
CA GLU A 206 -6.82 7.02 18.36
C GLU A 206 -7.74 6.65 19.54
N PRO A 207 -7.22 6.46 20.77
CA PRO A 207 -8.04 6.19 21.94
C PRO A 207 -9.16 7.23 22.14
N GLY A 208 -10.32 6.79 22.62
CA GLY A 208 -11.51 7.61 22.80
C GLY A 208 -12.37 7.81 21.54
N SER A 209 -11.91 7.34 20.38
CA SER A 209 -12.67 7.39 19.13
C SER A 209 -13.93 6.53 19.18
N ALA A 210 -14.93 6.91 18.38
CA ALA A 210 -16.06 6.07 18.07
C ALA A 210 -15.65 4.96 17.10
N ILE A 211 -15.82 3.70 17.51
CA ILE A 211 -15.52 2.53 16.67
C ILE A 211 -16.78 1.72 16.40
N MET A 212 -16.89 1.18 15.20
CA MET A 212 -17.99 0.34 14.74
C MET A 212 -17.43 -1.03 14.36
N THR A 213 -17.90 -2.08 15.03
CA THR A 213 -17.44 -3.46 14.80
C THR A 213 -18.63 -4.39 14.64
N ASP A 214 -18.41 -5.61 14.16
CA ASP A 214 -19.41 -6.68 14.30
C ASP A 214 -19.49 -7.21 15.77
N GLU A 215 -20.27 -8.27 15.97
CA GLU A 215 -20.40 -8.99 17.24
C GLU A 215 -19.25 -9.96 17.54
N PHE A 216 -18.15 -9.92 16.79
CA PHE A 216 -17.07 -10.85 17.03
C PHE A 216 -16.46 -10.64 18.43
N THR A 217 -16.43 -11.72 19.21
CA THR A 217 -15.94 -11.70 20.60
C THR A 217 -14.53 -11.16 20.75
N GLY A 218 -13.68 -11.19 19.71
CA GLY A 218 -12.32 -10.64 19.77
C GLY A 218 -12.26 -9.12 19.94
N TYR A 219 -13.37 -8.39 19.79
CA TYR A 219 -13.48 -6.96 20.06
C TYR A 219 -13.96 -6.64 21.48
N SER A 220 -14.40 -7.63 22.26
CA SER A 220 -14.87 -7.40 23.63
C SER A 220 -13.77 -6.84 24.52
N GLY A 221 -14.09 -5.84 25.35
CA GLY A 221 -13.14 -5.15 26.23
C GLY A 221 -12.55 -3.87 25.64
N LEU A 222 -12.74 -3.60 24.34
CA LEU A 222 -12.36 -2.32 23.72
C LEU A 222 -13.24 -1.15 24.21
N GLU A 223 -14.39 -1.41 24.84
CA GLU A 223 -15.29 -0.39 25.40
C GLU A 223 -14.61 0.45 26.51
N SER A 224 -13.54 -0.08 27.11
CA SER A 224 -12.75 0.63 28.11
C SER A 224 -11.86 1.74 27.51
N GLU A 225 -11.53 1.64 26.22
CA GLU A 225 -10.61 2.55 25.52
C GLU A 225 -11.31 3.32 24.39
N TYR A 226 -12.47 2.85 23.91
CA TYR A 226 -13.17 3.37 22.73
C TYR A 226 -14.68 3.43 22.95
N GLN A 227 -15.33 4.35 22.23
CA GLN A 227 -16.80 4.42 22.17
C GLN A 227 -17.30 3.39 21.15
N ARG A 228 -17.36 2.12 21.54
CA ARG A 228 -17.72 1.01 20.66
C ARG A 228 -19.23 0.94 20.42
N GLN A 229 -19.60 0.82 19.16
CA GLN A 229 -20.93 0.45 18.69
C GLN A 229 -20.81 -0.82 17.84
N PHE A 230 -21.81 -1.69 17.86
CA PHE A 230 -21.80 -2.92 17.07
C PHE A 230 -23.18 -3.27 16.54
N VAL A 231 -23.23 -4.04 15.46
CA VAL A 231 -24.47 -4.56 14.87
C VAL A 231 -24.47 -6.08 14.86
N ASN A 232 -25.62 -6.64 15.25
CA ASN A 232 -25.89 -8.07 15.16
C ASN A 232 -26.40 -8.43 13.76
N HIS A 233 -25.54 -8.95 12.89
CA HIS A 233 -25.91 -9.35 11.52
C HIS A 233 -26.86 -10.55 11.42
N LEU A 234 -27.14 -11.25 12.53
CA LEU A 234 -28.20 -12.26 12.57
C LEU A 234 -29.59 -11.61 12.76
N GLU A 235 -29.65 -10.41 13.32
CA GLU A 235 -30.90 -9.71 13.61
C GLU A 235 -31.16 -8.53 12.66
N LYS A 236 -30.13 -7.73 12.35
CA LYS A 236 -30.22 -6.54 11.48
C LYS A 236 -28.90 -6.31 10.73
N TYR A 237 -29.01 -5.84 9.49
CA TYR A 237 -27.86 -5.58 8.63
C TYR A 237 -27.23 -4.19 8.86
N VAL A 238 -28.00 -3.23 9.37
CA VAL A 238 -27.60 -1.86 9.70
C VAL A 238 -28.38 -1.39 10.93
N ASP A 239 -27.73 -0.71 11.87
CA ASP A 239 -28.40 0.04 12.95
C ASP A 239 -27.93 1.51 12.94
N GLY A 240 -28.78 2.39 12.41
CA GLY A 240 -28.47 3.81 12.27
C GLY A 240 -27.23 4.06 11.42
N GLN A 241 -26.14 4.54 12.05
CA GLN A 241 -24.85 4.75 11.40
C GLN A 241 -23.90 3.56 11.55
N VAL A 242 -24.29 2.44 12.15
CA VAL A 242 -23.43 1.26 12.31
C VAL A 242 -23.73 0.29 11.17
N HIS A 243 -22.76 0.08 10.28
CA HIS A 243 -22.94 -0.71 9.04
C HIS A 243 -22.09 -1.99 9.02
N VAL A 244 -21.27 -2.20 10.05
CA VAL A 244 -20.22 -3.22 10.12
C VAL A 244 -20.62 -4.39 10.97
#